data_AF-A0A455U935-F1
#
_entry.id   AF-A0A455U935-F1
#
_cell.length_a   1.000
_cell.length_b   1.000
_cell.length_c   1.000
_cell.angle_alpha   90.00
_cell.angle_beta   90.00
_cell.angle_gamma   90.00
#
_symmetry.space_group_name_H-M   'P 1'
#
loop_
_entity.id
_entity.type
_entity.pdbx_description
1 polymer ?
#
loop_
_entity_poly.entity_id
_entity_poly.type
_entity_poly.pdbx_seq_one_letter_code
_entity_poly.pdbx_strand_id
1 'polypeptide(L)' 'MPALIEATGMPRRTAQDTIASLAELDIECVFTKDDGERHNIGRYQIRDWGAIDPRWVATHAERLKQALGYAI' A
#
# COMPACT_ATOMS: atom_id res chain seq x y z
N MET A 1 6.28 4.21 -5.77
CA MET A 1 5.07 5.03 -5.96
C MET A 1 4.37 4.80 -7.29
N PRO A 2 5.03 4.90 -8.45
CA PRO A 2 4.37 4.66 -9.74
C PRO A 2 3.54 3.36 -9.79
N ALA A 3 4.09 2.25 -9.29
CA ALA A 3 3.40 0.96 -9.26
C ALA A 3 2.07 0.94 -8.46
N LEU A 4 1.94 1.72 -7.37
CA LEU A 4 0.68 1.79 -6.62
C LEU A 4 -0.37 2.61 -7.38
N ILE A 5 0.04 3.69 -8.04
CA ILE A 5 -0.84 4.50 -8.88
C ILE A 5 -1.37 3.66 -10.04
N GLU A 6 -0.49 2.90 -10.70
CA GLU A 6 -0.87 1.99 -11.79
C GLU A 6 -1.83 0.89 -11.32
N ALA A 7 -1.57 0.27 -10.18
CA ALA A 7 -2.39 -0.84 -9.67
C ALA A 7 -3.76 -0.41 -9.11
N THR A 8 -3.91 0.85 -8.70
CA THR A 8 -5.12 1.34 -8.00
C THR A 8 -5.89 2.41 -8.76
N GLY A 9 -5.28 3.04 -9.77
CA GLY A 9 -5.83 4.22 -10.45
C GLY A 9 -5.87 5.49 -9.60
N MET A 10 -5.39 5.44 -8.35
CA MET A 10 -5.43 6.58 -7.44
C MET A 10 -4.53 7.73 -7.92
N PRO A 11 -4.94 9.01 -7.75
CA PRO A 11 -4.02 10.13 -7.87
C PRO A 11 -2.82 9.96 -6.92
N ARG A 12 -1.65 10.46 -7.32
CA ARG A 12 -0.42 10.35 -6.52
C ARG A 12 -0.60 10.79 -5.07
N ARG A 13 -1.28 11.91 -4.85
CA ARG A 13 -1.50 12.47 -3.50
C ARG A 13 -2.34 11.51 -2.65
N THR A 14 -3.42 10.98 -3.22
CA THR A 14 -4.26 9.97 -2.58
C THR A 14 -3.46 8.72 -2.22
N ALA A 15 -2.64 8.18 -3.13
CA ALA A 15 -1.80 7.02 -2.83
C ALA A 15 -0.79 7.30 -1.69
N GLN A 16 -0.21 8.50 -1.65
CA GLN A 16 0.70 8.90 -0.57
C GLN A 16 -0.01 9.05 0.76
N ASP A 17 -1.20 9.69 0.78
CA ASP A 17 -1.99 9.87 1.98
C ASP A 17 -2.48 8.52 2.52
N THR A 18 -2.92 7.61 1.65
CA THR A 18 -3.29 6.23 2.03
C THR A 18 -2.14 5.52 2.76
N ILE A 19 -0.91 5.63 2.28
CA ILE A 19 0.25 5.01 2.94
C ILE A 19 0.55 5.67 4.29
N ALA A 20 0.46 7.00 4.36
CA ALA A 20 0.68 7.73 5.60
C ALA A 20 -0.34 7.33 6.68
N SER A 21 -1.60 7.14 6.30
CA SER A 21 -2.67 6.72 7.19
C SER A 21 -2.58 5.26 7.66
N LEU A 22 -1.72 4.41 7.09
CA LEU A 22 -1.54 3.04 7.58
C LEU A 22 -1.06 3.02 9.04
N ALA A 23 -0.24 3.98 9.45
CA ALA A 23 0.25 4.10 10.81
C ALA A 23 -0.88 4.41 11.82
N GLU A 24 -1.96 5.06 11.39
CA GLU A 24 -3.14 5.31 12.24
C GLU A 24 -3.93 4.02 12.54
N LEU A 25 -3.70 2.96 11.76
CA LEU A 25 -4.26 1.61 11.95
C LEU A 25 -3.27 0.65 12.62
N ASP A 26 -2.18 1.15 13.19
CA ASP A 26 -1.05 0.36 13.71
C ASP A 26 -0.39 -0.56 12.65
N ILE A 27 -0.51 -0.25 11.36
CA ILE A 27 0.16 -0.97 10.27
C ILE A 27 1.52 -0.31 10.00
N GLU A 28 2.61 -1.03 10.25
CA GLU A 28 3.96 -0.57 9.96
C GLU A 28 4.29 -0.76 8.47
N CYS A 29 4.20 0.32 7.69
CA CYS A 29 4.60 0.35 6.29
C CYS A 29 5.87 1.17 6.08
N VAL A 30 6.95 0.53 5.67
CA VAL A 30 8.27 1.16 5.54
C VAL A 30 8.70 1.26 4.08
N PHE A 31 9.40 2.34 3.74
CA PHE A 31 10.07 2.46 2.46
C PHE A 31 11.48 1.85 2.53
N THR A 32 11.73 0.82 1.73
CA THR A 32 13.04 0.15 1.60
C THR A 32 13.66 0.50 0.26
N LYS A 33 14.91 0.97 0.28
CA LYS A 33 15.71 1.21 -0.93
C LYS A 33 16.36 -0.09 -1.36
N ASP A 34 16.47 -0.31 -2.66
CA ASP A 34 17.31 -1.38 -3.19
C ASP A 34 18.79 -0.98 -3.14
N ASP A 35 19.65 -1.97 -2.90
CA ASP A 35 21.09 -1.74 -2.73
C ASP A 35 21.68 -1.05 -3.96
N GLY A 36 22.28 0.13 -3.74
CA GLY A 36 22.96 0.90 -4.78
C GLY A 36 22.09 1.87 -5.59
N GLU A 37 20.79 2.00 -5.32
CA GLU A 37 19.93 2.91 -6.08
C GLU A 37 20.05 4.39 -5.67
N ARG A 38 19.95 5.26 -6.69
CA ARG A 38 19.89 6.72 -6.52
C ARG A 38 18.65 7.14 -5.73
N HIS A 39 18.69 8.36 -5.18
CA HIS A 39 17.67 8.90 -4.28
C HIS A 39 16.23 8.65 -4.79
N ASN A 40 15.36 8.20 -3.88
CA ASN A 40 13.90 8.01 -4.05
C ASN A 40 13.44 6.82 -4.92
N ILE A 41 14.33 5.89 -5.28
CA ILE A 41 13.94 4.60 -5.87
C ILE A 41 13.96 3.53 -4.78
N GLY A 42 12.93 2.68 -4.77
CA GLY A 42 12.68 1.69 -3.74
C GLY A 42 11.21 1.26 -3.68
N ARG A 43 10.89 0.40 -2.71
CA ARG A 43 9.58 -0.22 -2.51
C ARG A 43 9.01 0.06 -1.13
N TYR A 44 7.69 0.10 -1.04
CA TYR A 44 6.98 0.09 0.24
C TYR A 44 6.75 -1.35 0.65
N GLN A 45 6.99 -1.66 1.93
CA GLN A 45 6.83 -2.98 2.50
C GLN A 45 6.08 -2.86 3.82
N ILE A 46 5.03 -3.66 3.98
CA ILE A 46 4.40 -3.85 5.29
C ILE A 46 5.30 -4.77 6.12
N ARG A 47 5.76 -4.28 7.27
CA ARG A 47 6.58 -5.01 8.26
C ARG A 47 5.72 -5.64 9.34
N ASP A 48 4.70 -4.91 9.77
CA ASP A 48 3.72 -5.35 10.74
C ASP A 48 2.33 -4.90 10.30
N TRP A 49 1.35 -5.79 10.47
CA TRP A 49 -0.06 -5.51 10.18
C TRP A 49 -0.82 -5.04 11.43
N GLY A 50 -0.16 -4.97 12.59
CA GLY A 50 -0.78 -4.59 13.85
C GLY A 50 -1.90 -5.56 14.21
N ALA A 51 -3.10 -5.02 14.43
CA ALA A 51 -4.28 -5.82 14.74
C ALA A 51 -4.97 -6.43 13.50
N ILE A 52 -4.54 -6.09 12.28
CA ILE A 52 -5.17 -6.54 11.04
C ILE A 52 -4.61 -7.90 10.62
N ASP A 53 -5.48 -8.85 10.26
CA ASP A 53 -5.04 -10.13 9.72
C ASP A 53 -4.72 -10.03 8.21
N PRO A 54 -3.44 -10.16 7.79
CA PRO A 54 -3.07 -10.13 6.37
C PRO A 54 -3.74 -11.21 5.54
N ARG A 55 -4.03 -12.38 6.13
CA ARG A 55 -4.69 -13.49 5.41
C ARG A 55 -6.14 -13.16 5.12
N TRP A 56 -6.82 -12.52 6.07
CA TRP A 56 -8.18 -12.05 5.86
C TRP A 56 -8.21 -11.00 4.75
N VAL A 57 -7.30 -10.03 4.77
CA VAL A 57 -7.21 -9.00 3.71
C VAL A 57 -6.96 -9.65 2.35
N ALA A 58 -6.02 -10.58 2.25
CA ALA A 58 -5.72 -11.28 0.99
C ALA A 58 -6.93 -12.09 0.47
N THR A 59 -7.64 -12.79 1.36
CA THR A 59 -8.82 -13.60 1.01
C THR A 59 -9.96 -12.73 0.48
N HIS A 60 -10.09 -11.49 0.98
CA HIS A 60 -11.19 -10.59 0.62
C HIS A 60 -10.78 -9.49 -0.35
N ALA A 61 -9.55 -9.49 -0.86
CA ALA A 61 -8.99 -8.39 -1.65
C ALA A 61 -9.85 -8.02 -2.86
N GLU A 62 -10.32 -9.01 -3.63
CA GLU A 62 -11.17 -8.75 -4.80
C GLU A 62 -12.53 -8.15 -4.42
N ARG A 63 -13.14 -8.65 -3.33
CA ARG A 63 -14.39 -8.08 -2.80
C ARG A 63 -14.20 -6.63 -2.35
N LEU A 64 -13.08 -6.34 -1.68
CA LEU A 64 -12.75 -4.98 -1.23
C LEU A 64 -12.52 -4.04 -2.41
N LYS A 65 -11.79 -4.46 -3.45
CA LYS A 65 -11.59 -3.68 -4.68
C LYS A 65 -12.92 -3.30 -5.33
N GLN A 66 -13.83 -4.28 -5.47
CA GLN A 66 -15.16 -4.03 -6.04
C GLN A 66 -15.97 -3.05 -5.19
N ALA A 67 -15.99 -3.24 -3.86
CA ALA A 67 -16.73 -2.37 -2.95
C ALA A 67 -16.21 -0.92 -2.93
N LEU A 68 -14.89 -0.74 -3.11
CA LEU A 68 -14.24 0.58 -3.17
C LEU A 68 -14.27 1.20 -4.57
N GLY A 69 -14.81 0.50 -5.58
CA GLY A 69 -14.86 0.99 -6.96
C GLY A 69 -13.50 1.01 -7.66
N TYR A 70 -12.51 0.26 -7.16
CA TYR A 70 -11.21 0.06 -7.82
C TYR A 70 -11.27 -1.01 -8.92
N ALA A 71 -12.44 -1.21 -9.52
CA ALA A 71 -12.62 -2.17 -10.60
C ALA A 71 -11.85 -1.71 -11.85
N ILE A 72 -10.99 -2.60 -12.33
CA ILE A 72 -10.34 -2.58 -13.64
C ILE A 72 -11.39 -2.81 -14.72
#